data_AF-A0AAE0JDT3-F1
#
_entry.id   AF-A0AAE0JDT3-F1
#
_cell.length_a   1.000
_cell.length_b   1.000
_cell.length_c   1.000
_cell.angle_alpha   90.00
_cell.angle_beta   90.00
_cell.angle_gamma   90.00
#
_symmetry.space_group_name_H-M   'P 1'
#
loop_
_entity.id
_entity.type
_entity.pdbx_description
1 polymer ?
#
loop_
_entity_poly.entity_id
_entity_poly.type
_entity_poly.pdbx_seq_one_letter_code
_entity_poly.pdbx_strand_id
1 'polypeptide(L)'
;MYKDSEGNKRSEEGKKEPHQHQSSNRTDRPEDQWKFRAPYKIHDDKGGENFEAKWKGKCHCGAVQYELSREKPLASKYCHCTTCQRMHGAPFQWAAIFHKTDINFVRGHHDLGWYDPTAKSTTHHLPCKVQCAYCRTPIMDEGRNMILLFPTLIEGINTPEGRKAFEVQSHMFYQQRVVDVKDGKPKYKGLAGESNLVDEETGEEIEGSNPKERKEGEEK
;
A
#
# COMPACT_ATOMS: atom_id res chain seq x y z
N MET A 1 8.89 -25.94 11.12
CA MET A 1 10.17 -25.98 10.38
C MET A 1 10.56 -27.44 10.25
N TYR A 2 10.64 -27.99 9.05
CA TYR A 2 11.14 -29.34 8.81
C TYR A 2 12.50 -29.25 8.10
N LYS A 3 13.50 -29.97 8.61
CA LYS A 3 14.85 -30.10 8.04
C LYS A 3 14.93 -31.43 7.27
N ASP A 4 15.73 -31.49 6.21
CA ASP A 4 16.02 -32.76 5.52
C ASP A 4 17.10 -33.57 6.26
N SER A 5 17.28 -34.81 5.81
CA SER A 5 18.09 -35.85 6.44
C SER A 5 19.60 -35.61 6.41
N GLU A 6 20.07 -34.56 5.73
CA GLU A 6 21.50 -34.23 5.62
C GLU A 6 21.86 -32.90 6.28
N GLY A 7 20.88 -32.21 6.91
CA GLY A 7 21.13 -31.03 7.73
C GLY A 7 21.64 -29.81 6.95
N ASN A 8 21.52 -29.81 5.61
CA ASN A 8 22.04 -28.75 4.77
C ASN A 8 20.97 -27.68 4.52
N LYS A 9 21.33 -26.40 4.67
CA LYS A 9 20.42 -25.28 4.35
C LYS A 9 20.36 -25.13 2.83
N ARG A 10 19.29 -25.61 2.18
CA ARG A 10 18.96 -25.17 0.83
C ARG A 10 18.63 -23.68 0.86
N SER A 11 19.53 -22.83 0.37
CA SER A 11 19.16 -21.51 -0.12
C SER A 11 18.46 -21.72 -1.47
N GLU A 12 17.15 -21.90 -1.46
CA GLU A 12 16.38 -21.54 -2.64
C GLU A 12 16.66 -20.05 -2.91
N GLU A 13 17.02 -19.70 -4.14
CA GLU A 13 16.92 -18.33 -4.63
C GLU A 13 15.45 -17.92 -4.52
N GLY A 14 15.09 -17.41 -3.33
CA GLY A 14 13.71 -17.20 -2.94
C GLY A 14 13.07 -16.14 -3.81
N LYS A 15 12.06 -16.54 -4.58
CA LYS A 15 11.13 -15.59 -5.19
C LYS A 15 10.66 -14.64 -4.09
N LYS A 16 11.00 -13.35 -4.20
CA LYS A 16 10.55 -12.33 -3.26
C LYS A 16 9.04 -12.39 -3.18
N GLU A 17 8.49 -12.46 -1.98
CA GLU A 17 7.04 -12.42 -1.80
C GLU A 17 6.50 -11.06 -2.29
N PRO A 18 5.25 -10.98 -2.79
CA PRO A 18 4.64 -9.74 -3.28
C PRO A 18 4.82 -8.54 -2.34
N HIS A 19 4.79 -8.76 -1.03
CA HIS A 19 4.95 -7.73 -0.01
C HIS A 19 6.41 -7.27 0.19
N GLN A 20 7.40 -8.04 -0.28
CA GLN A 20 8.84 -7.79 -0.14
C GLN A 20 9.42 -6.96 -1.27
N HIS A 21 8.67 -6.69 -2.35
CA HIS A 21 9.16 -5.84 -3.46
C HIS A 21 9.53 -4.42 -3.01
N GLN A 22 9.07 -3.99 -1.84
CA GLN A 22 9.43 -2.69 -1.27
C GLN A 22 10.43 -2.78 -0.10
N SER A 23 10.90 -3.95 0.36
CA SER A 23 11.83 -4.07 1.51
C SER A 23 13.31 -3.92 1.14
N SER A 24 14.11 -3.27 2.00
CA SER A 24 15.56 -3.03 1.83
C SER A 24 16.30 -3.33 3.12
N ASN A 25 17.59 -3.72 3.02
CA ASN A 25 18.39 -4.25 4.12
C ASN A 25 19.05 -3.21 5.06
N ARG A 26 18.55 -1.97 5.21
CA ARG A 26 19.11 -1.00 6.18
C ARG A 26 18.01 -0.40 7.05
N THR A 27 18.20 -0.48 8.37
CA THR A 27 17.16 -0.30 9.40
C THR A 27 17.62 0.49 10.63
N ASP A 28 18.76 1.18 10.59
CA ASP A 28 19.31 1.89 11.74
C ASP A 28 19.10 3.41 11.66
N ARG A 29 18.33 4.00 12.61
CA ARG A 29 18.51 5.37 13.13
C ARG A 29 18.00 5.49 14.58
N PRO A 30 18.59 6.40 15.39
CA PRO A 30 18.30 6.52 16.82
C PRO A 30 16.85 7.00 17.01
N GLU A 31 16.10 6.20 17.74
CA GLU A 31 14.96 6.52 18.61
C GLU A 31 14.08 7.71 18.15
N ASP A 32 12.89 7.38 17.62
CA ASP A 32 11.75 8.28 17.45
C ASP A 32 11.86 9.50 16.51
N GLN A 33 12.98 9.66 15.78
CA GLN A 33 13.13 10.68 14.73
C GLN A 33 12.02 10.65 13.66
N TRP A 34 11.36 9.51 13.46
CA TRP A 34 10.26 9.36 12.49
C TRP A 34 9.05 10.24 12.83
N LYS A 35 8.80 10.52 14.12
CA LYS A 35 7.67 11.34 14.60
C LYS A 35 7.73 12.79 14.10
N PHE A 36 8.93 13.26 13.74
CA PHE A 36 9.18 14.63 13.29
C PHE A 36 9.31 14.76 11.77
N ARG A 37 9.09 13.68 11.03
CA ARG A 37 9.19 13.62 9.57
C ARG A 37 7.84 13.28 8.95
N ALA A 38 7.61 13.72 7.72
CA ALA A 38 6.48 13.24 6.94
C ALA A 38 6.51 11.68 6.91
N PRO A 39 5.38 10.98 7.11
CA PRO A 39 4.00 11.50 7.17
C PRO A 39 3.50 11.96 8.56
N TYR A 40 4.33 11.93 9.60
CA TYR A 40 3.90 12.12 11.00
C TYR A 40 4.18 13.52 11.57
N LYS A 41 4.97 14.33 10.85
CA LYS A 41 5.14 15.74 11.17
C LYS A 41 3.76 16.41 11.08
N ILE A 42 3.26 16.88 12.22
CA ILE A 42 2.06 17.72 12.25
C ILE A 42 2.41 19.05 11.59
N HIS A 43 1.65 19.43 10.58
CA HIS A 43 1.65 20.80 10.09
C HIS A 43 0.81 21.60 11.08
N ASP A 44 1.46 22.40 11.92
CA ASP A 44 0.80 23.29 12.85
C ASP A 44 0.19 24.48 12.11
N ASP A 45 -0.93 24.99 12.61
CA ASP A 45 -1.62 26.19 12.12
C ASP A 45 -0.75 27.47 12.15
N LYS A 46 0.52 27.37 12.56
CA LYS A 46 1.46 28.47 12.78
C LYS A 46 2.86 28.26 12.18
N GLY A 47 3.12 27.23 11.38
CA GLY A 47 4.52 26.86 11.11
C GLY A 47 4.84 25.98 9.90
N GLY A 48 4.11 26.08 8.79
CA GLY A 48 4.53 25.51 7.51
C GLY A 48 3.52 25.79 6.40
N GLU A 49 4.01 25.95 5.16
CA GLU A 49 3.23 26.20 3.93
C GLU A 49 1.79 25.64 3.97
N ASN A 50 0.81 26.47 3.63
CA ASN A 50 -0.64 26.17 3.70
C ASN A 50 -0.96 24.73 3.27
N PHE A 51 -1.25 23.85 4.24
CA PHE A 51 -1.79 22.52 3.97
C PHE A 51 -3.29 22.65 3.69
N GLU A 52 -3.65 22.81 2.42
CA GLU A 52 -5.07 22.92 2.04
C GLU A 52 -5.73 21.55 1.99
N ALA A 53 -6.47 21.20 3.06
CA ALA A 53 -7.17 19.92 3.15
C ALA A 53 -8.25 19.77 2.06
N LYS A 54 -8.09 18.77 1.19
CA LYS A 54 -9.07 18.35 0.17
C LYS A 54 -9.93 17.18 0.63
N TRP A 55 -9.35 16.31 1.45
CA TRP A 55 -10.05 15.15 2.01
C TRP A 55 -9.75 15.02 3.49
N LYS A 56 -10.72 14.48 4.24
CA LYS A 56 -10.56 14.09 5.63
C LYS A 56 -10.74 12.60 5.75
N GLY A 57 -10.00 11.97 6.67
CA GLY A 57 -10.13 10.56 6.95
C GLY A 57 -9.99 10.28 8.43
N LYS A 58 -10.59 9.18 8.88
CA LYS A 58 -10.50 8.73 10.27
C LYS A 58 -10.56 7.22 10.38
N CYS A 59 -9.91 6.69 11.40
CA CYS A 59 -10.11 5.28 11.75
C CYS A 59 -11.54 5.05 12.26
N HIS A 60 -11.95 3.78 12.38
CA HIS A 60 -13.33 3.42 12.75
C HIS A 60 -13.77 4.05 14.09
N CYS A 61 -12.90 4.06 15.11
CA CYS A 61 -13.22 4.66 16.41
C CYS A 61 -13.05 6.18 16.46
N GLY A 62 -12.51 6.82 15.41
CA GLY A 62 -12.26 8.26 15.35
C GLY A 62 -11.09 8.76 16.21
N ALA A 63 -10.34 7.88 16.88
CA ALA A 63 -9.16 8.26 17.68
C ALA A 63 -8.03 8.82 16.81
N VAL A 64 -7.88 8.29 15.60
CA VAL A 64 -6.94 8.77 14.58
C VAL A 64 -7.71 9.51 13.51
N GLN A 65 -7.30 10.74 13.23
CA GLN A 65 -7.88 11.60 12.21
C GLN A 65 -6.77 12.28 11.42
N TYR A 66 -6.95 12.40 10.12
CA TYR A 66 -5.97 12.98 9.21
C TYR A 66 -6.64 13.69 8.04
N GLU A 67 -5.88 14.54 7.38
CA GLU A 67 -6.28 15.30 6.20
C GLU A 67 -5.31 15.02 5.05
N LEU A 68 -5.80 15.12 3.82
CA LEU A 68 -5.00 15.01 2.60
C LEU A 68 -5.05 16.32 1.82
N SER A 69 -3.91 16.80 1.35
CA SER A 69 -3.80 18.05 0.59
C SER A 69 -4.04 17.90 -0.91
N ARG A 70 -4.10 16.66 -1.40
CA ARG A 70 -4.20 16.36 -2.84
C ARG A 70 -5.60 15.88 -3.20
N GLU A 71 -6.18 16.47 -4.26
CA GLU A 71 -7.54 16.14 -4.72
C GLU A 71 -7.66 14.69 -5.24
N LYS A 72 -6.61 14.18 -5.91
CA LYS A 72 -6.56 12.80 -6.44
C LYS A 72 -5.24 12.13 -6.08
N PRO A 73 -5.23 10.81 -5.80
CA PRO A 73 -3.99 10.08 -5.59
C PRO A 73 -3.15 10.03 -6.86
N LEU A 74 -1.86 9.78 -6.70
CA LEU A 74 -0.94 9.51 -7.81
C LEU A 74 -1.32 8.23 -8.56
N ALA A 75 -1.82 7.23 -7.82
CA ALA A 75 -2.42 6.05 -8.38
C ALA A 75 -3.39 5.41 -7.39
N SER A 76 -4.39 4.68 -7.89
CA SER A 76 -5.35 3.93 -7.06
C SER A 76 -5.45 2.50 -7.59
N LYS A 77 -5.21 1.50 -6.74
CA LYS A 77 -5.04 0.10 -7.16
C LYS A 77 -5.70 -0.88 -6.19
N TYR A 78 -6.16 -2.01 -6.72
CA TYR A 78 -6.48 -3.18 -5.92
C TYR A 78 -5.30 -4.15 -5.89
N CYS A 79 -4.85 -4.53 -4.69
CA CYS A 79 -3.82 -5.54 -4.51
C CYS A 79 -4.46 -6.86 -4.06
N HIS A 80 -4.27 -7.89 -4.87
CA HIS A 80 -4.84 -9.23 -4.64
C HIS A 80 -3.84 -10.18 -4.00
N CYS A 81 -2.67 -9.73 -3.54
CA CYS A 81 -1.71 -10.66 -2.95
C CYS A 81 -2.25 -11.25 -1.64
N THR A 82 -1.93 -12.51 -1.36
CA THR A 82 -2.51 -13.21 -0.19
C THR A 82 -2.10 -12.58 1.15
N THR A 83 -0.98 -11.86 1.22
CA THR A 83 -0.60 -11.07 2.39
C THR A 83 -1.57 -9.91 2.62
N CYS A 84 -1.89 -9.14 1.59
CA CYS A 84 -2.85 -8.04 1.65
C CYS A 84 -4.25 -8.54 2.01
N GLN A 85 -4.67 -9.66 1.40
CA GLN A 85 -5.96 -10.28 1.73
C GLN A 85 -6.08 -10.62 3.22
N ARG A 86 -5.09 -11.33 3.76
CA ARG A 86 -5.08 -11.75 5.18
C ARG A 86 -5.01 -10.57 6.14
N MET A 87 -4.17 -9.58 5.85
CA MET A 87 -3.99 -8.41 6.71
C MET A 87 -5.25 -7.53 6.78
N HIS A 88 -6.02 -7.49 5.70
CA HIS A 88 -7.23 -6.68 5.63
C HIS A 88 -8.51 -7.47 5.96
N GLY A 89 -8.42 -8.80 6.04
CA GLY A 89 -9.60 -9.66 6.15
C GLY A 89 -10.57 -9.47 4.99
N ALA A 90 -10.05 -9.17 3.79
CA ALA A 90 -10.83 -8.78 2.62
C ALA A 90 -10.33 -9.48 1.34
N PRO A 91 -11.16 -9.61 0.29
CA PRO A 91 -10.73 -10.23 -0.97
C PRO A 91 -9.55 -9.55 -1.66
N PHE A 92 -9.33 -8.26 -1.37
CA PHE A 92 -8.20 -7.46 -1.85
C PHE A 92 -8.01 -6.23 -0.96
N GLN A 93 -6.81 -5.62 -1.02
CA GLN A 93 -6.54 -4.30 -0.44
C GLN A 93 -6.80 -3.22 -1.49
N TRP A 94 -7.52 -2.17 -1.13
CA TRP A 94 -7.58 -0.93 -1.92
C TRP A 94 -6.55 0.07 -1.44
N ALA A 95 -5.58 0.42 -2.29
CA ALA A 95 -4.54 1.39 -1.96
C ALA A 95 -4.50 2.56 -2.93
N ALA A 96 -4.53 3.76 -2.36
CA ALA A 96 -4.30 5.03 -3.05
C ALA A 96 -2.93 5.59 -2.67
N ILE A 97 -2.10 5.86 -3.67
CA ILE A 97 -0.70 6.28 -3.51
C ILE A 97 -0.63 7.80 -3.39
N PHE A 98 0.03 8.28 -2.35
CA PHE A 98 0.31 9.70 -2.11
C PHE A 98 1.78 9.89 -1.70
N HIS A 99 2.31 11.10 -1.87
CA HIS A 99 3.59 11.43 -1.24
C HIS A 99 3.40 11.47 0.28
N LYS A 100 4.49 11.23 1.03
CA LYS A 100 4.44 11.36 2.50
C LYS A 100 4.03 12.76 2.98
N THR A 101 4.28 13.79 2.17
CA THR A 101 3.92 15.18 2.45
C THR A 101 2.48 15.53 2.13
N ASP A 102 1.73 14.63 1.48
CA ASP A 102 0.34 14.89 1.09
C ASP A 102 -0.65 14.59 2.25
N ILE A 103 -0.17 14.06 3.39
CA ILE A 103 -0.99 13.72 4.56
C ILE A 103 -0.58 14.56 5.78
N ASN A 104 -1.57 14.96 6.58
CA ASN A 104 -1.38 15.61 7.87
C ASN A 104 -2.25 14.93 8.93
N PHE A 105 -1.66 14.37 9.99
CA PHE A 105 -2.44 13.83 11.10
C PHE A 105 -2.87 14.94 12.05
N VAL A 106 -4.17 15.23 12.07
CA VAL A 106 -4.75 16.25 12.97
C VAL A 106 -5.03 15.71 14.38
N ARG A 107 -5.14 14.38 14.54
CA ARG A 107 -5.34 13.72 15.83
C ARG A 107 -4.84 12.27 15.83
N GLY A 108 -4.31 11.80 16.96
CA GLY A 108 -4.05 10.37 17.20
C GLY A 108 -2.81 9.79 16.50
N HIS A 109 -1.86 10.63 16.05
CA HIS A 109 -0.60 10.16 15.45
C HIS A 109 0.29 9.40 16.45
N HIS A 110 0.13 9.63 17.76
CA HIS A 110 0.75 8.83 18.82
C HIS A 110 0.04 7.50 19.10
N ASP A 111 -1.22 7.35 18.65
CA ASP A 111 -2.04 6.15 18.83
C ASP A 111 -2.02 5.25 17.58
N LEU A 112 -0.88 5.26 16.87
CA LEU A 112 -0.60 4.41 15.73
C LEU A 112 0.17 3.16 16.15
N GLY A 113 -0.08 2.06 15.46
CA GLY A 113 0.69 0.83 15.56
C GLY A 113 1.25 0.43 14.20
N TRP A 114 2.38 -0.28 14.24
CA TRP A 114 3.07 -0.76 13.04
C TRP A 114 3.10 -2.28 12.97
N TYR A 115 3.18 -2.79 11.74
CA TYR A 115 3.47 -4.19 11.49
C TYR A 115 4.28 -4.34 10.20
N ASP A 116 5.46 -4.92 10.30
CA ASP A 116 6.24 -5.39 9.16
C ASP A 116 5.83 -6.84 8.85
N PRO A 117 5.14 -7.11 7.72
CA PRO A 117 4.72 -8.46 7.35
C PRO A 117 5.90 -9.36 6.96
N THR A 118 7.04 -8.78 6.55
CA THR A 118 8.25 -9.52 6.17
C THR A 118 8.95 -10.08 7.41
N ALA A 119 9.24 -9.20 8.38
CA ALA A 119 9.88 -9.57 9.63
C ALA A 119 8.90 -10.14 10.67
N LYS A 120 7.59 -10.07 10.42
CA LYS A 120 6.51 -10.43 11.36
C LYS A 120 6.68 -9.74 12.71
N SER A 121 6.96 -8.45 12.67
CA SER A 121 7.34 -7.64 13.82
C SER A 121 6.47 -6.39 13.92
N THR A 122 6.22 -5.92 15.13
CA THR A 122 5.50 -4.65 15.38
C THR A 122 6.44 -3.44 15.41
N THR A 123 7.67 -3.62 14.96
CA THR A 123 8.68 -2.56 14.87
C THR A 123 8.44 -1.70 13.63
N HIS A 124 8.85 -0.43 13.70
CA HIS A 124 8.68 0.53 12.61
C HIS A 124 9.77 0.37 11.54
N HIS A 125 9.76 -0.77 10.84
CA HIS A 125 10.69 -1.06 9.74
C HIS A 125 10.01 -0.89 8.39
N LEU A 126 10.46 0.10 7.60
CA LEU A 126 9.86 0.38 6.31
C LEU A 126 10.26 -0.67 5.25
N PRO A 127 9.32 -1.13 4.41
CA PRO A 127 7.91 -0.77 4.37
C PRO A 127 7.12 -1.47 5.48
N CYS A 128 6.18 -0.77 6.11
CA CYS A 128 5.34 -1.35 7.16
C CYS A 128 3.87 -0.96 6.99
N LYS A 129 3.00 -1.73 7.64
CA LYS A 129 1.57 -1.45 7.77
C LYS A 129 1.35 -0.52 8.96
N VAL A 130 0.55 0.52 8.76
CA VAL A 130 0.16 1.49 9.79
C VAL A 130 -1.33 1.32 10.10
N GLN A 131 -1.66 1.21 11.38
CA GLN A 131 -3.03 0.98 11.86
C GLN A 131 -3.31 1.78 13.13
N CYS A 132 -4.59 1.96 13.47
CA CYS A 132 -4.96 2.49 14.77
C CYS A 132 -4.59 1.51 15.89
N ALA A 133 -3.88 1.95 16.92
CA ALA A 133 -3.48 1.10 18.05
C ALA A 133 -4.68 0.62 18.90
N TYR A 134 -5.79 1.36 18.88
CA TYR A 134 -7.00 1.05 19.63
C TYR A 134 -7.93 0.09 18.86
N CYS A 135 -8.55 0.56 17.77
CA CYS A 135 -9.55 -0.23 17.03
C CYS A 135 -8.96 -1.11 15.92
N ARG A 136 -7.63 -1.08 15.70
CA ARG A 136 -6.92 -1.88 14.69
C ARG A 136 -7.34 -1.64 13.24
N THR A 137 -8.11 -0.60 12.97
CA THR A 137 -8.40 -0.18 11.59
C THR A 137 -7.08 0.05 10.84
N PRO A 138 -6.82 -0.68 9.74
CA PRO A 138 -5.69 -0.40 8.86
C PRO A 138 -5.86 0.99 8.25
N ILE A 139 -4.79 1.79 8.20
CA ILE A 139 -4.84 3.18 7.70
C ILE A 139 -4.08 3.34 6.40
N MET A 140 -2.83 2.86 6.37
CA MET A 140 -1.96 2.96 5.20
C MET A 140 -0.81 1.95 5.26
N ASP A 141 -0.14 1.73 4.14
CA ASP A 141 1.24 1.24 4.13
C ASP A 141 2.19 2.43 4.06
N GLU A 142 3.19 2.44 4.92
CA GLU A 142 4.27 3.40 4.83
C GLU A 142 5.45 2.80 4.05
N GLY A 143 5.71 3.32 2.85
CA GLY A 143 6.89 3.03 2.08
C GLY A 143 8.06 3.96 2.44
N ARG A 144 9.16 3.92 1.68
CA ARG A 144 10.30 4.83 1.89
C ARG A 144 9.94 6.29 1.57
N ASN A 145 9.32 6.50 0.41
CA ASN A 145 9.04 7.84 -0.13
C ASN A 145 7.54 8.18 -0.21
N MET A 146 6.70 7.14 -0.20
CA MET A 146 5.27 7.22 -0.48
C MET A 146 4.47 6.56 0.64
N ILE A 147 3.20 6.92 0.74
CA ILE A 147 2.21 6.17 1.50
C ILE A 147 1.22 5.51 0.54
N LEU A 148 0.70 4.35 0.92
CA LEU A 148 -0.42 3.69 0.26
C LEU A 148 -1.61 3.75 1.23
N LEU A 149 -2.37 4.84 1.16
CA LEU A 149 -3.53 5.08 2.02
C LEU A 149 -4.70 4.17 1.63
N PHE A 150 -5.51 3.74 2.59
CA PHE A 150 -6.72 2.97 2.33
C PHE A 150 -7.95 3.89 2.20
N PRO A 151 -8.53 4.05 0.98
CA PRO A 151 -9.54 5.09 0.75
C PRO A 151 -10.86 4.89 1.47
N THR A 152 -11.17 3.69 1.97
CA THR A 152 -12.40 3.40 2.71
C THR A 152 -12.56 4.22 3.99
N LEU A 153 -11.48 4.83 4.48
CA LEU A 153 -11.48 5.72 5.64
C LEU A 153 -11.78 7.19 5.32
N ILE A 154 -11.85 7.56 4.03
CA ILE A 154 -12.10 8.92 3.60
C ILE A 154 -13.57 9.28 3.78
N GLU A 155 -13.82 10.43 4.40
CA GLU A 155 -15.17 10.97 4.53
C GLU A 155 -15.74 11.30 3.15
N GLY A 156 -16.95 10.82 2.86
CA GLY A 156 -17.59 11.00 1.56
C GLY A 156 -17.04 10.12 0.43
N ILE A 157 -16.24 9.08 0.72
CA ILE A 157 -15.70 8.17 -0.30
C ILE A 157 -16.78 7.50 -1.17
N ASN A 158 -17.98 7.31 -0.63
CA ASN A 158 -19.13 6.71 -1.31
C ASN A 158 -19.93 7.70 -2.19
N THR A 159 -19.62 9.00 -2.12
CA THR A 159 -20.25 10.00 -2.98
C THR A 159 -19.77 9.88 -4.43
N PRO A 160 -20.49 10.44 -5.43
CA PRO A 160 -19.99 10.48 -6.81
C PRO A 160 -18.62 11.15 -6.95
N GLU A 161 -18.37 12.21 -6.18
CA GLU A 161 -17.09 12.93 -6.16
C GLU A 161 -15.97 12.05 -5.58
N GLY A 162 -16.19 11.43 -4.42
CA GLY A 162 -15.23 10.54 -3.78
C GLY A 162 -14.90 9.32 -4.66
N ARG A 163 -15.92 8.66 -5.24
CA ARG A 163 -15.72 7.53 -6.15
C ARG A 163 -14.93 7.92 -7.40
N LYS A 164 -15.16 9.12 -7.94
CA LYS A 164 -14.42 9.65 -9.10
C LYS A 164 -12.98 10.03 -8.73
N ALA A 165 -12.76 10.63 -7.56
CA ALA A 165 -11.45 11.08 -7.12
C ALA A 165 -10.49 9.90 -6.84
N PHE A 166 -11.00 8.82 -6.25
CA PHE A 166 -10.21 7.65 -5.87
C PHE A 166 -10.38 6.45 -6.82
N GLU A 167 -10.98 6.65 -7.99
CA GLU A 167 -11.27 5.60 -8.97
C GLU A 167 -10.07 4.66 -9.18
N VAL A 168 -10.29 3.36 -9.05
CA VAL A 168 -9.25 2.35 -9.24
C VAL A 168 -8.83 2.29 -10.71
N GLN A 169 -7.52 2.26 -10.91
CA GLN A 169 -6.90 2.25 -12.23
C GLN A 169 -6.45 0.86 -12.66
N SER A 170 -6.13 -0.03 -11.71
CA SER A 170 -5.67 -1.39 -12.03
C SER A 170 -5.69 -2.36 -10.85
N HIS A 171 -5.55 -3.64 -11.18
CA HIS A 171 -5.43 -4.76 -10.24
C HIS A 171 -4.01 -5.31 -10.30
N MET A 172 -3.37 -5.51 -9.14
CA MET A 172 -2.05 -6.14 -9.04
C MET A 172 -2.17 -7.51 -8.39
N PHE A 173 -1.28 -8.42 -8.76
CA PHE A 173 -1.25 -9.80 -8.25
C PHE A 173 -2.55 -10.57 -8.48
N TYR A 174 -3.24 -10.30 -9.60
CA TYR A 174 -4.62 -10.75 -9.83
C TYR A 174 -4.78 -12.28 -9.96
N GLN A 175 -3.71 -13.02 -10.25
CA GLN A 175 -3.72 -14.49 -10.21
C GLN A 175 -3.98 -15.05 -8.80
N GLN A 176 -3.74 -14.26 -7.75
CA GLN A 176 -3.98 -14.67 -6.36
C GLN A 176 -5.38 -14.31 -5.85
N ARG A 177 -6.24 -13.72 -6.70
CA ARG A 177 -7.59 -13.31 -6.32
C ARG A 177 -8.41 -14.48 -5.77
N VAL A 178 -9.32 -14.14 -4.87
CA VAL A 178 -10.31 -15.09 -4.31
C VAL A 178 -11.73 -14.83 -4.82
N VAL A 179 -11.91 -13.74 -5.57
CA VAL A 179 -13.14 -13.38 -6.29
C VAL A 179 -12.77 -12.79 -7.64
N ASP A 180 -13.55 -13.10 -8.66
CA ASP A 180 -13.42 -12.44 -9.96
C ASP A 180 -14.02 -11.04 -9.91
N VAL A 181 -13.31 -10.06 -10.47
CA VAL A 181 -13.74 -8.66 -10.56
C VAL A 181 -13.74 -8.26 -12.04
N LYS A 182 -14.94 -8.10 -12.60
CA LYS A 182 -15.16 -7.71 -14.00
C LYS A 182 -15.49 -6.23 -14.10
N ASP A 183 -14.47 -5.39 -14.09
CA ASP A 183 -14.59 -3.93 -14.05
C ASP A 183 -13.90 -3.23 -15.23
N GLY A 184 -13.37 -4.00 -16.19
CA GLY A 184 -12.67 -3.49 -17.36
C GLY A 184 -11.34 -2.80 -17.04
N LYS A 185 -10.87 -2.85 -15.79
CA LYS A 185 -9.58 -2.26 -15.41
C LYS A 185 -8.45 -3.26 -15.68
N PRO A 186 -7.28 -2.79 -16.16
CA PRO A 186 -6.12 -3.65 -16.38
C PRO A 186 -5.75 -4.48 -15.16
N LYS A 187 -5.49 -5.76 -15.37
CA LYS A 187 -5.13 -6.70 -14.32
C LYS A 187 -3.73 -7.21 -14.59
N TYR A 188 -2.87 -7.17 -13.59
CA TYR A 188 -1.47 -7.54 -13.68
C TYR A 188 -1.20 -8.80 -12.87
N LYS A 189 -0.35 -9.67 -13.41
CA LYS A 189 0.14 -10.86 -12.69
C LYS A 189 0.94 -10.50 -11.46
N GLY A 190 1.70 -9.42 -11.53
CA GLY A 190 2.53 -8.89 -10.46
C GLY A 190 2.28 -7.41 -10.25
N LEU A 191 3.37 -6.63 -10.21
CA LEU A 191 3.31 -5.17 -10.12
C LEU A 191 2.83 -4.56 -11.43
N ALA A 192 1.97 -3.55 -11.32
CA ALA A 192 1.49 -2.78 -12.47
C ALA A 192 2.66 -2.10 -13.18
N GLY A 193 2.74 -2.29 -14.50
CA GLY A 193 3.80 -1.74 -15.34
C GLY A 193 5.10 -2.55 -15.35
N GLU A 194 5.19 -3.65 -14.59
CA GLU A 194 6.39 -4.50 -14.52
C GLU A 194 6.14 -5.97 -14.80
N SER A 195 4.88 -6.34 -15.06
CA SER A 195 4.47 -7.72 -15.25
C SER A 195 3.44 -7.81 -16.36
N ASN A 196 3.27 -9.03 -16.87
CA ASN A 196 2.23 -9.37 -17.82
C ASN A 196 0.83 -9.04 -17.27
N LEU A 197 -0.05 -8.70 -18.20
CA LEU A 197 -1.48 -8.59 -17.97
C LEU A 197 -2.10 -9.98 -17.74
N VAL A 198 -3.23 -9.99 -17.06
CA VAL A 198 -4.10 -11.13 -16.86
C VAL A 198 -5.43 -10.80 -17.52
N ASP A 199 -5.91 -11.72 -18.35
CA ASP A 199 -7.19 -11.59 -19.03
C ASP A 199 -8.33 -11.62 -18.00
N GLU A 200 -9.31 -10.72 -18.16
CA GLU A 200 -10.42 -10.58 -17.21
C GLU A 200 -11.42 -11.73 -17.32
N GLU A 201 -11.60 -12.30 -18.51
CA GLU A 201 -12.57 -13.34 -18.77
C GLU A 201 -12.03 -14.73 -18.47
N THR A 202 -10.79 -15.03 -18.90
CA THR A 202 -10.18 -16.34 -18.67
C THR A 202 -9.43 -16.40 -17.34
N GLY A 203 -8.96 -15.26 -16.82
CA GLY A 203 -8.09 -15.22 -15.65
C GLY A 203 -6.67 -15.71 -15.91
N GLU A 204 -6.31 -15.96 -17.17
CA GLU A 204 -5.00 -16.42 -17.62
C GLU A 204 -4.06 -15.26 -17.92
N GLU A 205 -2.76 -15.50 -17.83
CA GLU A 205 -1.75 -14.50 -18.18
C GLU A 205 -1.68 -14.30 -19.70
N ILE A 206 -1.60 -13.05 -20.13
CA ILE A 206 -1.40 -12.70 -21.54
C ILE A 206 0.10 -12.60 -21.79
N GLU A 207 0.69 -13.62 -22.41
CA GLU A 207 2.13 -13.64 -22.71
C GLU A 207 2.57 -12.48 -23.61
N GLY A 208 3.80 -11.98 -23.42
CA GLY A 208 4.36 -10.86 -24.18
C GLY A 208 3.72 -9.49 -23.88
N SER A 209 2.79 -9.42 -22.92
CA SER A 209 2.12 -8.17 -22.57
C SER A 209 2.90 -7.30 -21.58
N ASN A 210 4.06 -7.75 -21.08
CA ASN A 210 4.88 -7.01 -20.13
C ASN A 210 5.31 -5.64 -20.71
N PRO A 211 4.89 -4.52 -20.09
CA PRO A 211 5.26 -3.19 -20.59
C PRO A 211 6.76 -2.90 -20.53
N LYS A 212 7.51 -3.52 -19.61
CA LYS A 212 8.98 -3.33 -19.54
C LYS A 212 9.70 -3.98 -20.72
N GLU A 213 9.31 -5.21 -21.07
CA GLU A 213 9.92 -5.96 -22.18
C GLU A 213 9.65 -5.29 -23.54
N ARG A 214 8.48 -4.66 -23.71
CA ARG A 214 8.16 -3.91 -24.93
C ARG A 214 9.02 -2.67 -25.12
N LYS A 215 9.30 -1.92 -24.04
CA LYS A 215 10.15 -0.72 -24.12
C LYS A 215 11.61 -1.05 -24.43
N GLU A 216 12.13 -2.15 -23.91
CA GLU A 216 13.50 -2.61 -24.21
C GLU A 216 13.66 -3.13 -25.65
N GLY A 217 12.56 -3.54 -26.31
CA GLY A 217 12.55 -3.95 -27.71
C GLY A 217 12.45 -2.79 -28.71
N GLU A 218 11.96 -1.63 -28.29
CA GLU A 218 11.84 -0.42 -29.14
C GLU A 218 13.09 0.48 -29.09
N GLU A 219 13.96 0.30 -28.09
CA GLU A 219 15.23 1.03 -27.93
C GLU A 219 16.45 0.29 -28.53
N LYS A 220 16.24 -0.82 -29.25
CA LYS A 220 17.27 -1.58 -29.98
C LYS A 220 17.07 -1.50 -31.48
#